data_AF-A0A651EBZ5-F1
#
_entry.id   AF-A0A651EBZ5-F1
#
_cell.length_a   1.000
_cell.length_b   1.000
_cell.length_c   1.000
_cell.angle_alpha   90.00
_cell.angle_beta   90.00
_cell.angle_gamma   90.00
#
_symmetry.space_group_name_H-M   'P 1'
#
loop_
_entity.id
_entity.type
_entity.pdbx_description
1 polymer ?
#
loop_
_entity_poly.entity_id
_entity_poly.type
_entity_poly.pdbx_seq_one_letter_code
_entity_poly.pdbx_strand_id
1 'polypeptide(L)'
;MSTPKTINSQDILEWVHEKQLASLLQDAKTQIDQEQLAVEIETETDRLMDETCQKLQTLTLDDEVQREIGHLLYKLPDLRKLRNVYLVHMARSAIELLLASTQPPADASTPSLPPKLKHRNLTIARRIRRRIRYEIFVNNSQSTMLILGLAGFISIFAIAPFLIYLIIQGTSPSLQVTSSSGQISLQPSRNMRLQLPGGKEQMLDANAGYTLVPQVSSKAGQPPTPEPTPRADASTPRSDTPTPEPEVAPTPVPDAASTEDLAAPPPAALLPLETAPAQLSQQVPEEQVGEEAGQESDRPSQPTPSEPTREPAGQTSEARDINVVAVDEGTLRNTGTFFENVGIRLSLLLIVVMGGALGSSISVIVRAQNMVYGQRPEPLVLFFTGLLKPIIGIAFAIFIFAALESGLVSVGNREQTNRTYLYLAISFVAGFSERFVQDILMKTEQTMTPLSREDSTKPLI
;
A
#
# COMPACT_ATOMS: atom_id res chain seq x y z
N MET A 1 38.66 -41.63 -31.65
CA MET A 1 38.61 -40.26 -31.09
C MET A 1 38.07 -39.35 -32.18
N SER A 2 36.82 -38.91 -32.07
CA SER A 2 36.23 -37.96 -33.02
C SER A 2 36.71 -36.55 -32.65
N THR A 3 37.31 -35.85 -33.60
CA THR A 3 37.74 -34.47 -33.40
C THR A 3 36.53 -33.57 -33.14
N PRO A 4 36.60 -32.62 -32.20
CA PRO A 4 35.50 -31.69 -31.93
C PRO A 4 35.23 -30.86 -33.18
N LYS A 5 33.96 -30.84 -33.60
CA LYS A 5 33.47 -30.07 -34.75
C LYS A 5 33.49 -28.59 -34.33
N THR A 6 34.27 -27.76 -35.03
CA THR A 6 34.31 -26.32 -34.82
C THR A 6 32.95 -25.71 -35.17
N ILE A 7 32.27 -25.14 -34.18
CA ILE A 7 30.99 -24.44 -34.37
C ILE A 7 31.31 -23.09 -35.03
N ASN A 8 30.68 -22.82 -36.19
CA ASN A 8 30.86 -21.57 -36.90
C ASN A 8 30.06 -20.47 -36.20
N SER A 9 30.63 -19.27 -36.04
CA SER A 9 29.94 -18.12 -35.45
C SER A 9 28.69 -17.72 -36.23
N GLN A 10 28.64 -18.04 -37.53
CA GLN A 10 27.47 -17.79 -38.37
C GLN A 10 26.28 -18.68 -38.00
N ASP A 11 26.53 -19.94 -37.62
CA ASP A 11 25.50 -20.87 -37.15
C ASP A 11 24.90 -20.40 -35.81
N ILE A 12 25.71 -19.74 -34.97
CA ILE A 12 25.26 -19.18 -33.68
C ILE A 12 24.34 -17.99 -33.91
N LEU A 13 24.68 -17.08 -34.83
CA LEU A 13 23.84 -15.92 -35.16
C LEU A 13 22.50 -16.33 -35.78
N GLU A 14 22.51 -17.31 -36.69
CA GLU A 14 21.29 -17.84 -37.29
C GLU A 14 20.38 -18.47 -36.22
N TRP A 15 20.96 -19.23 -35.29
CA TRP A 15 20.22 -19.83 -34.18
C TRP A 15 19.62 -18.78 -33.22
N VAL A 16 20.36 -17.71 -32.89
CA VAL A 16 19.84 -16.62 -32.06
C VAL A 16 18.67 -15.91 -32.76
N HIS A 17 18.82 -15.61 -34.04
CA HIS A 17 17.77 -14.95 -34.83
C HIS A 17 16.52 -15.83 -34.97
N GLU A 18 16.68 -17.14 -35.21
CA GLU A 18 15.56 -18.09 -35.27
C GLU A 18 14.81 -18.15 -33.93
N LYS A 19 15.52 -18.20 -32.80
CA LYS A 19 14.89 -18.18 -31.47
C LYS A 19 14.15 -16.88 -31.19
N GLN A 20 14.74 -15.74 -31.55
CA GLN A 20 14.11 -14.44 -31.34
C GLN A 20 12.84 -14.31 -32.20
N LEU A 21 12.89 -14.76 -33.45
CA LEU A 21 11.73 -14.77 -34.35
C LEU A 21 10.64 -15.74 -33.88
N ALA A 22 11.01 -16.91 -33.35
CA ALA A 22 10.06 -17.83 -32.74
C ALA A 22 9.36 -17.22 -31.50
N SER A 23 10.10 -16.49 -30.66
CA SER A 23 9.53 -15.75 -29.53
C SER A 23 8.52 -14.69 -29.99
N LEU A 24 8.89 -13.88 -30.99
CA LEU A 24 8.02 -12.83 -31.53
C LEU A 24 6.75 -13.41 -32.18
N LEU A 25 6.86 -14.53 -32.90
CA LEU A 25 5.70 -15.21 -33.49
C LEU A 25 4.78 -15.79 -32.40
N GLN A 26 5.35 -16.32 -31.32
CA GLN A 26 4.58 -16.81 -30.19
C GLN A 26 3.82 -15.67 -29.50
N ASP A 27 4.47 -14.54 -29.27
CA ASP A 27 3.85 -13.35 -28.68
C ASP A 27 2.73 -12.81 -29.57
N ALA A 28 2.98 -12.67 -30.88
CA ALA A 28 1.97 -12.24 -31.86
C ALA A 28 0.76 -13.18 -31.90
N LYS A 29 0.98 -14.50 -31.83
CA LYS A 29 -0.11 -15.48 -31.77
C LYS A 29 -0.95 -15.31 -30.50
N THR A 30 -0.31 -15.15 -29.34
CA THR A 30 -1.05 -14.92 -28.08
C THR A 30 -1.85 -13.62 -28.11
N GLN A 31 -1.35 -12.58 -28.76
CA GLN A 31 -2.07 -11.32 -28.93
C GLN A 31 -3.32 -11.49 -29.80
N ILE A 32 -3.20 -12.19 -30.94
CA ILE A 32 -4.33 -12.50 -31.83
C ILE A 32 -5.39 -13.33 -31.09
N ASP A 33 -4.98 -14.38 -30.39
CA ASP A 33 -5.90 -15.23 -29.61
C ASP A 33 -6.64 -14.41 -28.53
N GLN A 34 -5.95 -13.45 -27.88
CA GLN A 34 -6.59 -12.54 -26.94
C GLN A 34 -7.59 -11.60 -27.60
N GLU A 35 -7.25 -11.00 -28.75
CA GLU A 35 -8.16 -10.11 -29.49
C GLU A 35 -9.42 -10.84 -29.94
N GLN A 36 -9.28 -12.05 -30.48
CA GLN A 36 -10.42 -12.90 -30.83
C GLN A 36 -11.30 -13.20 -29.61
N LEU A 37 -10.68 -13.55 -28.47
CA LEU A 37 -11.41 -13.77 -27.21
C LEU A 37 -12.16 -12.52 -26.75
N ALA A 38 -11.61 -11.32 -26.96
CA ALA A 38 -12.29 -10.07 -26.60
C ALA A 38 -13.54 -9.84 -27.45
N VAL A 39 -13.43 -10.06 -28.76
CA VAL A 39 -14.55 -9.94 -29.69
C VAL A 39 -15.64 -10.97 -29.36
N GLU A 40 -15.25 -12.20 -29.04
CA GLU A 40 -16.19 -13.25 -28.61
C GLU A 40 -16.92 -12.85 -27.32
N ILE A 41 -16.20 -12.33 -26.32
CA ILE A 41 -16.81 -11.86 -25.07
C ILE A 41 -17.76 -10.69 -25.31
N GLU A 42 -17.37 -9.73 -26.15
CA GLU A 42 -18.20 -8.57 -26.47
C GLU A 42 -19.49 -9.00 -27.16
N THR A 43 -19.38 -9.81 -28.22
CA THR A 43 -20.54 -10.33 -28.96
C THR A 43 -21.45 -11.17 -28.08
N GLU A 44 -20.91 -12.05 -27.22
CA GLU A 44 -21.70 -12.86 -26.29
C GLU A 44 -22.37 -12.01 -25.21
N THR A 45 -21.72 -10.95 -24.73
CA THR A 45 -22.30 -10.01 -23.76
C THR A 45 -23.47 -9.23 -24.37
N ASP A 46 -23.30 -8.72 -25.59
CA ASP A 46 -24.35 -7.99 -26.32
C ASP A 46 -25.53 -8.91 -26.64
N ARG A 47 -25.25 -10.11 -27.15
CA ARG A 47 -26.24 -11.15 -27.39
C ARG A 47 -27.03 -11.49 -26.13
N LEU A 48 -26.34 -11.69 -25.00
CA LEU A 48 -26.99 -11.99 -23.72
C LEU A 48 -27.89 -10.83 -23.26
N MET A 49 -27.44 -9.58 -23.45
CA MET A 49 -28.23 -8.39 -23.13
C MET A 49 -29.52 -8.36 -23.95
N ASP A 50 -29.41 -8.49 -25.26
CA ASP A 50 -30.54 -8.43 -26.19
C ASP A 50 -31.54 -9.57 -25.97
N GLU A 51 -31.05 -10.81 -25.86
CA GLU A 51 -31.89 -11.99 -25.57
C GLU A 51 -32.64 -11.83 -24.24
N THR A 52 -31.97 -11.28 -23.22
CA THR A 52 -32.60 -11.05 -21.91
C THR A 52 -33.63 -9.93 -21.99
N CYS A 53 -33.31 -8.81 -22.62
CA CYS A 53 -34.24 -7.69 -22.81
C CYS A 53 -35.49 -8.12 -23.59
N GLN A 54 -35.34 -8.89 -24.66
CA GLN A 54 -36.47 -9.43 -25.43
C GLN A 54 -37.36 -10.33 -24.56
N LYS A 55 -36.77 -11.25 -23.77
CA LYS A 55 -37.53 -12.12 -22.87
C LYS A 55 -38.27 -11.33 -21.79
N LEU A 56 -37.63 -10.31 -21.22
CA LEU A 56 -38.22 -9.42 -20.21
C LEU A 56 -39.42 -8.62 -20.74
N GLN A 57 -39.48 -8.32 -22.04
CA GLN A 57 -40.65 -7.65 -22.65
C GLN A 57 -41.88 -8.57 -22.74
N THR A 58 -41.66 -9.87 -22.88
CA THR A 58 -42.75 -10.85 -23.08
C THR A 58 -43.26 -11.48 -21.79
N LEU A 59 -42.47 -11.45 -20.71
CA LEU A 59 -42.76 -12.14 -19.46
C LEU A 59 -43.20 -11.15 -18.38
N THR A 60 -44.22 -11.51 -17.61
CA THR A 60 -44.56 -10.83 -16.36
C THR A 60 -43.72 -11.43 -15.23
N LEU A 61 -42.66 -10.75 -14.81
CA LEU A 61 -41.78 -11.22 -13.73
C LEU A 61 -42.23 -10.70 -12.37
N ASP A 62 -41.84 -11.46 -11.35
CA ASP A 62 -41.89 -11.01 -9.96
C ASP A 62 -40.85 -9.91 -9.71
N ASP A 63 -41.21 -8.89 -8.92
CA ASP A 63 -40.37 -7.73 -8.61
C ASP A 63 -38.97 -8.13 -8.09
N GLU A 64 -38.88 -9.20 -7.29
CA GLU A 64 -37.61 -9.64 -6.71
C GLU A 64 -36.69 -10.27 -7.76
N VAL A 65 -37.27 -11.03 -8.69
CA VAL A 65 -36.56 -11.65 -9.81
C VAL A 65 -36.12 -10.57 -10.81
N GLN A 66 -37.02 -9.65 -11.17
CA GLN A 66 -36.73 -8.54 -12.06
C GLN A 66 -35.60 -7.66 -11.52
N ARG A 67 -35.61 -7.36 -10.21
CA ARG A 67 -34.53 -6.60 -9.55
C ARG A 67 -33.20 -7.33 -9.63
N GLU A 68 -33.17 -8.64 -9.41
CA GLU A 68 -31.92 -9.41 -9.44
C GLU A 68 -31.37 -9.54 -10.87
N ILE A 69 -32.23 -9.75 -11.87
CA ILE A 69 -31.83 -9.72 -13.30
C ILE A 69 -31.28 -8.33 -13.66
N GLY A 70 -31.97 -7.25 -13.26
CA GLY A 70 -31.51 -5.88 -13.50
C GLY A 70 -30.11 -5.62 -12.92
N HIS A 71 -29.82 -6.15 -11.72
CA HIS A 71 -28.48 -6.06 -11.15
C HIS A 71 -27.39 -6.84 -11.91
N LEU A 72 -27.73 -8.00 -12.48
CA LEU A 72 -26.80 -8.79 -13.30
C LEU A 72 -26.55 -8.08 -14.64
N LEU A 73 -27.60 -7.62 -15.31
CA LEU A 73 -27.51 -6.87 -16.56
C LEU A 73 -26.70 -5.58 -16.41
N TYR A 74 -26.93 -4.82 -15.33
CA TYR A 74 -26.15 -3.61 -15.02
C TYR A 74 -24.63 -3.88 -14.92
N LYS A 75 -24.23 -5.11 -14.58
CA LYS A 75 -22.83 -5.50 -14.42
C LYS A 75 -22.20 -6.13 -15.67
N LEU A 76 -22.99 -6.49 -16.69
CA LEU A 76 -22.49 -7.09 -17.93
C LEU A 76 -21.45 -6.20 -18.66
N PRO A 77 -21.62 -4.86 -18.78
CA PRO A 77 -20.60 -4.02 -19.41
C PRO A 77 -19.26 -4.02 -18.66
N ASP A 78 -19.29 -4.14 -17.33
CA ASP A 78 -18.08 -4.26 -16.52
C ASP A 78 -17.37 -5.60 -16.77
N LEU A 79 -18.12 -6.68 -17.03
CA LEU A 79 -17.55 -7.99 -17.37
C LEU A 79 -16.77 -7.99 -18.69
N ARG A 80 -17.22 -7.19 -19.68
CA ARG A 80 -16.51 -7.00 -20.96
C ARG A 80 -15.06 -6.55 -20.74
N LYS A 81 -14.86 -5.62 -19.82
CA LYS A 81 -13.52 -5.07 -19.47
C LYS A 81 -12.58 -6.10 -18.84
N LEU A 82 -13.14 -7.16 -18.24
CA LEU A 82 -12.37 -8.21 -17.59
C LEU A 82 -11.79 -9.23 -18.57
N ARG A 83 -12.33 -9.31 -19.81
CA ARG A 83 -11.96 -10.32 -20.82
C ARG A 83 -12.01 -11.76 -20.24
N ASN A 84 -12.99 -12.04 -19.39
CA ASN A 84 -13.17 -13.35 -18.75
C ASN A 84 -14.50 -14.00 -19.17
N VAL A 85 -14.42 -14.94 -20.12
CA VAL A 85 -15.56 -15.69 -20.67
C VAL A 85 -16.36 -16.41 -19.59
N TYR A 86 -15.70 -16.98 -18.58
CA TYR A 86 -16.34 -17.72 -17.51
C TYR A 86 -17.31 -16.86 -16.69
N LEU A 87 -16.99 -15.58 -16.47
CA LEU A 87 -17.88 -14.67 -15.75
C LEU A 87 -19.15 -14.36 -16.55
N VAL A 88 -19.03 -14.23 -17.87
CA VAL A 88 -20.18 -14.01 -18.77
C VAL A 88 -21.08 -15.24 -18.78
N HIS A 89 -20.52 -16.45 -18.89
CA HIS A 89 -21.31 -17.67 -18.78
C HIS A 89 -21.97 -17.84 -17.41
N MET A 90 -21.29 -17.50 -16.32
CA MET A 90 -21.93 -17.50 -15.00
C MET A 90 -23.10 -16.52 -14.92
N ALA A 91 -22.95 -15.31 -15.48
CA ALA A 91 -24.04 -14.34 -15.55
C ALA A 91 -25.21 -14.87 -16.39
N ARG A 92 -24.92 -15.47 -17.54
CA ARG A 92 -25.91 -16.15 -18.40
C ARG A 92 -26.66 -17.24 -17.66
N SER A 93 -25.96 -18.18 -17.03
CA SER A 93 -26.58 -19.26 -16.25
C SER A 93 -27.44 -18.73 -15.10
N ALA A 94 -27.01 -17.65 -14.43
CA ALA A 94 -27.82 -17.03 -13.39
C ALA A 94 -29.10 -16.42 -13.94
N ILE A 95 -29.03 -15.71 -15.08
CA ILE A 95 -30.19 -15.13 -15.75
C ILE A 95 -31.15 -16.21 -16.25
N GLU A 96 -30.64 -17.25 -16.92
CA GLU A 96 -31.46 -18.36 -17.42
C GLU A 96 -32.16 -19.10 -16.28
N LEU A 97 -31.47 -19.33 -15.16
CA LEU A 97 -32.02 -19.96 -13.97
C LEU A 97 -33.11 -19.10 -13.28
N LEU A 98 -32.99 -17.78 -13.35
CA LEU A 98 -34.02 -16.83 -12.90
C LEU A 98 -35.21 -16.81 -13.86
N LEU A 99 -34.99 -16.77 -15.17
CA LEU A 99 -36.05 -16.77 -16.19
C LEU A 99 -36.84 -18.08 -16.20
N ALA A 100 -36.17 -19.23 -16.06
CA ALA A 100 -36.80 -20.54 -15.94
C ALA A 100 -37.73 -20.64 -14.71
N SER A 101 -37.47 -19.85 -13.66
CA SER A 101 -38.35 -19.81 -12.48
C SER A 101 -39.64 -19.02 -12.70
N THR A 102 -39.75 -18.27 -13.82
CA THR A 102 -40.89 -17.42 -14.17
C THR A 102 -41.73 -17.92 -15.33
N GLN A 103 -41.30 -18.99 -16.01
CA GLN A 103 -42.01 -19.49 -17.18
C GLN A 103 -43.37 -20.08 -16.75
N PRO A 104 -44.49 -19.61 -17.34
CA PRO A 104 -45.80 -20.18 -17.04
C PRO A 104 -45.82 -21.66 -17.48
N PRO A 105 -46.55 -22.53 -16.76
CA PRO A 105 -46.72 -23.91 -17.17
C PRO A 105 -47.30 -23.95 -18.59
N ALA A 106 -46.64 -24.68 -19.49
CA ALA A 106 -47.05 -24.77 -20.90
C ALA A 106 -48.48 -25.32 -21.06
N ASP A 107 -48.89 -26.19 -20.14
CA ASP A 107 -50.23 -26.76 -20.08
C ASP A 107 -50.92 -26.34 -18.78
N ALA A 108 -52.21 -26.00 -18.86
CA ALA A 108 -53.03 -25.64 -17.69
C ALA A 108 -53.11 -26.75 -16.62
N SER A 109 -52.71 -27.98 -16.96
CA SER A 109 -52.61 -29.13 -16.06
C SER A 109 -51.26 -29.28 -15.35
N THR A 110 -50.21 -28.54 -15.77
CA THR A 110 -48.89 -28.64 -15.13
C THR A 110 -48.87 -27.76 -13.88
N PRO A 111 -48.66 -28.35 -12.68
CA PRO A 111 -48.62 -27.58 -11.45
C PRO A 111 -47.49 -26.54 -11.51
N SER A 112 -47.78 -25.33 -11.06
CA SER A 112 -46.78 -24.26 -10.99
C SER A 112 -45.57 -24.70 -10.16
N LEU A 113 -44.39 -24.19 -10.55
CA LEU A 113 -43.14 -24.54 -9.89
C LEU A 113 -43.27 -24.29 -8.38
N PRO A 114 -42.93 -25.26 -7.51
CA PRO A 114 -43.11 -25.09 -6.07
C PRO A 114 -42.31 -23.87 -5.57
N PRO A 115 -42.87 -23.06 -4.66
CA PRO A 115 -42.26 -21.79 -4.22
C PRO A 115 -40.86 -21.97 -3.62
N LYS A 116 -40.56 -23.16 -3.08
CA LYS A 116 -39.22 -23.54 -2.60
C LYS A 116 -38.15 -23.52 -3.70
N LEU A 117 -38.49 -23.94 -4.93
CA LEU A 117 -37.54 -23.93 -6.05
C LEU A 117 -37.24 -22.50 -6.53
N LYS A 118 -38.26 -21.62 -6.58
CA LYS A 118 -38.06 -20.20 -6.89
C LYS A 118 -37.08 -19.54 -5.92
N HIS A 119 -37.26 -19.75 -4.61
CA HIS A 119 -36.35 -19.19 -3.61
C HIS A 119 -34.92 -19.76 -3.70
N ARG A 120 -34.79 -21.07 -3.98
CA ARG A 120 -33.48 -21.70 -4.21
C ARG A 120 -32.78 -21.08 -5.42
N ASN A 121 -33.49 -20.88 -6.51
CA ASN A 121 -32.94 -20.31 -7.73
C ASN A 121 -32.45 -18.87 -7.50
N LEU A 122 -33.26 -18.06 -6.83
CA LEU A 122 -32.89 -16.70 -6.44
C LEU A 122 -31.64 -16.66 -5.55
N THR A 123 -31.52 -17.59 -4.61
CA THR A 123 -30.34 -17.70 -3.72
C THR A 123 -29.07 -18.04 -4.50
N ILE A 124 -29.17 -18.95 -5.48
CA ILE A 124 -28.05 -19.30 -6.36
C ILE A 124 -27.62 -18.08 -7.20
N ALA A 125 -28.57 -17.40 -7.83
CA ALA A 125 -28.29 -16.20 -8.62
C ALA A 125 -27.62 -15.10 -7.79
N ARG A 126 -28.09 -14.86 -6.56
CA ARG A 126 -27.46 -13.92 -5.61
C ARG A 126 -26.02 -14.28 -5.28
N ARG A 127 -25.71 -15.57 -5.10
CA ARG A 127 -24.34 -16.05 -4.85
C ARG A 127 -23.46 -15.79 -6.07
N ILE A 128 -23.96 -16.08 -7.27
CA ILE A 128 -23.25 -15.81 -8.53
C ILE A 128 -22.99 -14.31 -8.68
N ARG A 129 -23.99 -13.45 -8.44
CA ARG A 129 -23.82 -11.99 -8.48
C ARG A 129 -22.75 -11.50 -7.50
N ARG A 130 -22.71 -12.02 -6.26
CA ARG A 130 -21.68 -11.65 -5.28
C ARG A 130 -20.28 -12.03 -5.76
N ARG A 131 -20.13 -13.20 -6.39
CA ARG A 131 -18.85 -13.63 -6.97
C ARG A 131 -18.43 -12.73 -8.14
N ILE A 132 -19.35 -12.45 -9.07
CA ILE A 132 -19.11 -11.50 -10.18
C ILE A 132 -18.68 -10.13 -9.64
N ARG A 133 -19.37 -9.62 -8.62
CA ARG A 133 -19.03 -8.33 -8.00
C ARG A 133 -17.63 -8.36 -7.38
N TYR A 134 -17.27 -9.44 -6.69
CA TYR A 134 -15.95 -9.60 -6.10
C TYR A 134 -14.86 -9.60 -7.19
N GLU A 135 -15.06 -10.35 -8.27
CA GLU A 135 -14.10 -10.42 -9.39
C GLU A 135 -13.96 -9.09 -10.13
N ILE A 136 -15.07 -8.39 -10.39
CA ILE A 136 -15.05 -7.03 -10.93
C ILE A 136 -14.28 -6.11 -9.98
N PHE A 137 -14.57 -6.17 -8.68
CA PHE A 137 -13.90 -5.32 -7.69
C PHE A 137 -12.39 -5.58 -7.67
N VAL A 138 -11.99 -6.84 -7.56
CA VAL A 138 -10.58 -7.27 -7.51
C VAL A 138 -9.83 -6.83 -8.76
N ASN A 139 -10.41 -7.06 -9.95
CA ASN A 139 -9.71 -6.77 -11.20
C ASN A 139 -9.77 -5.28 -11.59
N ASN A 140 -10.83 -4.56 -11.21
CA ASN A 140 -10.97 -3.14 -11.52
C ASN A 140 -10.13 -2.24 -10.61
N SER A 141 -9.44 -2.81 -9.62
CA SER A 141 -8.71 -2.00 -8.64
C SER A 141 -7.35 -2.58 -8.28
N GLN A 142 -6.46 -2.59 -9.27
CA GLN A 142 -5.02 -2.74 -9.04
C GLN A 142 -4.53 -1.85 -7.88
N SER A 143 -5.03 -0.61 -7.84
CA SER A 143 -4.78 0.32 -6.75
C SER A 143 -5.30 -0.19 -5.40
N THR A 144 -6.46 -0.86 -5.32
CA THR A 144 -6.95 -1.36 -4.02
C THR A 144 -6.10 -2.49 -3.49
N MET A 145 -5.60 -3.41 -4.32
CA MET A 145 -4.75 -4.50 -3.82
C MET A 145 -3.42 -3.97 -3.27
N LEU A 146 -2.85 -2.98 -3.93
CA LEU A 146 -1.68 -2.28 -3.44
C LEU A 146 -1.98 -1.48 -2.16
N ILE A 147 -3.11 -0.75 -2.12
CA ILE A 147 -3.57 -0.04 -0.91
C ILE A 147 -3.83 -1.02 0.23
N LEU A 148 -4.38 -2.20 -0.05
CA LEU A 148 -4.66 -3.24 0.94
C LEU A 148 -3.36 -3.83 1.49
N GLY A 149 -2.37 -4.07 0.61
CA GLY A 149 -1.02 -4.47 1.02
C GLY A 149 -0.36 -3.42 1.91
N LEU A 150 -0.45 -2.14 1.52
CA LEU A 150 0.08 -1.02 2.30
C LEU A 150 -0.66 -0.83 3.64
N ALA A 151 -1.99 -0.97 3.65
CA ALA A 151 -2.79 -0.91 4.86
C ALA A 151 -2.45 -2.08 5.80
N GLY A 152 -2.24 -3.27 5.24
CA GLY A 152 -1.73 -4.43 5.98
C GLY A 152 -0.37 -4.17 6.60
N PHE A 153 0.56 -3.56 5.85
CA PHE A 153 1.85 -3.12 6.39
C PHE A 153 1.68 -2.14 7.56
N ILE A 154 0.90 -1.07 7.40
CA ILE A 154 0.66 -0.09 8.47
C ILE A 154 0.02 -0.76 9.69
N SER A 155 -0.93 -1.66 9.48
CA SER A 155 -1.59 -2.39 10.58
C SER A 155 -0.61 -3.27 11.36
N ILE A 156 0.24 -4.03 10.67
CA ILE A 156 1.18 -4.97 11.28
C ILE A 156 2.39 -4.25 11.92
N PHE A 157 2.93 -3.22 11.27
CA PHE A 157 4.21 -2.62 11.66
C PHE A 157 4.08 -1.29 12.41
N ALA A 158 2.95 -0.60 12.32
CA ALA A 158 2.72 0.63 13.09
C ALA A 158 1.67 0.41 14.19
N ILE A 159 0.48 -0.07 13.83
CA ILE A 159 -0.65 -0.16 14.78
C ILE A 159 -0.43 -1.28 15.79
N ALA A 160 -0.07 -2.49 15.36
CA ALA A 160 0.07 -3.62 16.27
C ALA A 160 1.18 -3.40 17.34
N PRO A 161 2.40 -2.93 17.00
CA PRO A 161 3.43 -2.66 18.00
C PRO A 161 3.04 -1.51 18.93
N PHE A 162 2.34 -0.50 18.42
CA PHE A 162 1.82 0.59 19.23
C PHE A 162 0.76 0.11 20.23
N LEU A 163 -0.18 -0.74 19.80
CA LEU A 163 -1.18 -1.35 20.69
C LEU A 163 -0.52 -2.26 21.73
N ILE A 164 0.47 -3.07 21.34
CA ILE A 164 1.26 -3.89 22.26
C ILE A 164 1.98 -3.00 23.29
N TYR A 165 2.59 -1.91 22.84
CA TYR A 165 3.25 -0.94 23.72
C TYR A 165 2.26 -0.33 24.73
N LEU A 166 1.06 0.06 24.29
CA LEU A 166 0.01 0.57 25.19
C LEU A 166 -0.42 -0.48 26.23
N ILE A 167 -0.54 -1.75 25.83
CA ILE A 167 -0.87 -2.86 26.74
C ILE A 167 0.25 -3.05 27.78
N ILE A 168 1.51 -3.05 27.36
CA ILE A 168 2.67 -3.24 28.25
C ILE A 168 2.82 -2.07 29.24
N GLN A 169 2.54 -0.84 28.82
CA GLN A 169 2.64 0.33 29.69
C GLN A 169 1.61 0.32 30.84
N GLY A 170 0.68 -0.63 30.87
CA GLY A 170 -0.31 -0.74 31.93
C GLY A 170 -1.21 0.49 32.04
N THR A 171 -1.19 1.36 31.02
CA THR A 171 -2.05 2.54 30.95
C THR A 171 -3.44 2.06 30.57
N SER A 172 -4.15 1.53 31.58
CA SER A 172 -5.56 1.84 31.67
C SER A 172 -5.62 3.36 31.57
N PRO A 173 -6.25 3.96 30.54
CA PRO A 173 -6.43 5.40 30.52
C PRO A 173 -7.23 5.72 31.77
N SER A 174 -6.54 6.15 32.82
CA SER A 174 -7.18 6.77 33.96
C SER A 174 -7.73 8.06 33.38
N LEU A 175 -8.98 8.00 32.93
CA LEU A 175 -9.81 9.17 32.68
C LEU A 175 -9.82 9.91 34.02
N GLN A 176 -8.85 10.79 34.22
CA GLN A 176 -8.84 11.71 35.32
C GLN A 176 -9.99 12.66 35.05
N VAL A 177 -11.16 12.31 35.59
CA VAL A 177 -12.29 13.22 35.69
C VAL A 177 -11.85 14.30 36.67
N THR A 178 -11.26 15.37 36.15
CA THR A 178 -11.02 16.59 36.91
C THR A 178 -12.38 17.20 37.23
N SER A 179 -12.94 16.83 38.39
CA SER A 179 -14.12 17.50 38.95
C SER A 179 -13.70 18.91 39.37
N SER A 180 -14.01 19.91 38.54
CA SER A 180 -13.72 21.31 38.83
C SER A 180 -14.80 21.99 39.68
N SER A 181 -15.71 21.25 40.32
CA SER A 181 -16.73 21.84 41.18
C SER A 181 -17.10 20.94 42.36
N GLY A 182 -16.31 21.01 43.43
CA GLY A 182 -16.78 21.10 44.82
C GLY A 182 -17.86 20.14 45.38
N GLN A 183 -18.23 19.04 44.72
CA GLN A 183 -19.10 18.01 45.27
C GLN A 183 -18.65 16.63 44.74
N ILE A 184 -17.96 15.90 45.60
CA ILE A 184 -17.65 14.49 45.36
C ILE A 184 -18.80 13.67 45.95
N SER A 185 -19.74 13.23 45.11
CA SER A 185 -20.67 12.16 45.46
C SER A 185 -20.00 10.83 45.09
N LEU A 186 -19.49 10.12 46.10
CA LEU A 186 -18.99 8.75 45.92
C LEU A 186 -20.19 7.82 45.81
N GLN A 187 -20.55 7.42 44.59
CA GLN A 187 -21.43 6.28 44.38
C GLN A 187 -20.57 5.01 44.53
N PRO A 188 -20.85 4.10 45.47
CA PRO A 188 -20.03 2.91 45.66
C PRO A 188 -20.19 1.98 44.45
N SER A 189 -19.12 1.86 43.65
CA SER A 189 -19.06 0.86 42.60
C SER A 189 -18.99 -0.52 43.25
N ARG A 190 -20.01 -1.33 42.97
CA ARG A 190 -20.27 -2.64 43.55
C ARG A 190 -19.07 -3.56 43.23
N ASN A 191 -18.35 -3.98 44.27
CA ASN A 191 -17.24 -4.97 44.28
C ASN A 191 -15.80 -4.40 44.16
N MET A 192 -15.32 -3.70 45.20
CA MET A 192 -13.88 -3.67 45.49
C MET A 192 -13.57 -4.67 46.62
N ARG A 193 -12.83 -5.74 46.29
CA ARG A 193 -12.23 -6.66 47.26
C ARG A 193 -10.88 -6.09 47.68
N LEU A 194 -10.75 -5.64 48.93
CA LEU A 194 -9.48 -5.23 49.51
C LEU A 194 -8.77 -6.48 50.06
N GLN A 195 -7.68 -6.90 49.42
CA GLN A 195 -6.81 -7.95 49.99
C GLN A 195 -5.83 -7.31 50.96
N LEU A 196 -6.03 -7.55 52.25
CA LEU A 196 -5.08 -7.21 53.31
C LEU A 196 -3.97 -8.28 53.39
N PRO A 197 -2.73 -7.90 53.74
CA PRO A 197 -1.64 -8.85 53.91
C PRO A 197 -1.96 -9.78 55.10
N GLY A 198 -2.19 -11.06 54.82
CA GLY A 198 -2.52 -12.06 55.86
C GLY A 198 -3.57 -13.10 55.50
N GLY A 199 -4.12 -13.10 54.26
CA GLY A 199 -4.90 -14.22 53.74
C GLY A 199 -6.28 -14.45 54.37
N LYS A 200 -6.81 -13.49 55.13
CA LYS A 200 -8.19 -13.55 55.63
C LYS A 200 -9.08 -12.65 54.77
N GLU A 201 -9.95 -13.27 53.97
CA GLU A 201 -11.02 -12.55 53.29
C GLU A 201 -12.07 -12.12 54.32
N GLN A 202 -12.27 -10.82 54.48
CA GLN A 202 -13.35 -10.26 55.31
C GLN A 202 -14.36 -9.60 54.38
N MET A 203 -15.59 -10.13 54.35
CA MET A 203 -16.69 -9.59 53.57
C MET A 203 -17.23 -8.36 54.32
N LEU A 204 -16.98 -7.14 53.81
CA LEU A 204 -17.56 -5.93 54.38
C LEU A 204 -19.05 -5.85 54.00
N ASP A 205 -19.92 -5.88 55.00
CA ASP A 205 -21.35 -5.57 54.84
C ASP A 205 -21.53 -4.11 54.41
N ALA A 206 -22.18 -3.90 53.28
CA ALA A 206 -22.33 -2.61 52.61
C ALA A 206 -23.30 -1.62 53.30
N ASN A 207 -23.66 -1.85 54.57
CA ASN A 207 -24.70 -1.08 55.27
C ASN A 207 -24.26 -0.41 56.58
N ALA A 208 -22.97 -0.45 56.91
CA ALA A 208 -22.42 0.32 58.02
C ALA A 208 -21.87 1.66 57.50
N GLY A 209 -22.60 2.75 57.76
CA GLY A 209 -22.12 4.10 57.50
C GLY A 209 -20.93 4.42 58.40
N TYR A 210 -19.72 4.39 57.84
CA TYR A 210 -18.52 4.83 58.53
C TYR A 210 -18.23 6.29 58.22
N THR A 211 -18.40 7.16 59.22
CA THR A 211 -17.90 8.54 59.19
C THR A 211 -16.40 8.50 59.48
N LEU A 212 -15.56 8.65 58.45
CA LEU A 212 -14.13 8.82 58.62
C LEU A 212 -13.85 10.20 59.22
N VAL A 213 -13.47 10.25 60.50
CA VAL A 213 -12.97 11.45 61.15
C VAL A 213 -11.50 11.64 60.72
N PRO A 214 -11.12 12.79 60.15
CA PRO A 214 -9.73 13.05 59.80
C PRO A 214 -8.88 13.19 61.07
N GLN A 215 -7.91 12.29 61.26
CA GLN A 215 -6.85 12.49 62.25
C GLN A 215 -5.88 13.55 61.73
N VAL A 216 -5.91 14.72 62.36
CA VAL A 216 -4.89 15.76 62.21
C VAL A 216 -3.67 15.32 63.04
N SER A 217 -2.65 14.80 62.38
CA SER A 217 -1.35 14.57 62.99
C SER A 217 -0.54 15.88 62.97
N SER A 218 -0.52 16.57 64.10
CA SER A 218 0.34 17.72 64.35
C SER A 218 1.75 17.25 64.70
N LYS A 219 2.67 17.32 63.74
CA LYS A 219 4.11 17.26 64.01
C LYS A 219 4.75 18.58 63.59
N ALA A 220 4.96 19.42 64.60
CA ALA A 220 5.70 20.67 64.53
C ALA A 220 7.19 20.40 64.23
N GLY A 221 7.78 21.20 63.33
CA GLY A 221 9.20 21.16 63.03
C GLY A 221 9.62 22.24 62.04
N GLN A 222 10.17 23.33 62.59
CA GLN A 222 11.12 24.31 62.03
C GLN A 222 10.81 25.09 60.71
N PRO A 223 10.82 26.44 60.74
CA PRO A 223 10.83 27.26 59.52
C PRO A 223 12.26 27.39 58.93
N PRO A 224 12.41 27.44 57.59
CA PRO A 224 13.70 27.74 56.97
C PRO A 224 14.04 29.24 57.02
N THR A 225 15.28 29.50 57.42
CA THR A 225 15.96 30.80 57.47
C THR A 225 16.11 31.44 56.08
N PRO A 226 15.92 32.76 55.92
CA PRO A 226 16.17 33.45 54.65
C PRO A 226 17.67 33.72 54.45
N GLU A 227 18.20 33.24 53.32
CA GLU A 227 19.59 33.49 52.89
C GLU A 227 19.67 34.77 52.03
N PRO A 228 20.74 35.59 52.16
CA PRO A 228 20.73 36.99 51.72
C PRO A 228 21.13 37.20 50.25
N THR A 229 20.45 38.16 49.64
CA THR A 229 20.85 38.91 48.45
C THR A 229 22.31 39.39 48.46
N PRO A 230 23.07 39.22 47.37
CA PRO A 230 24.25 40.03 47.11
C PRO A 230 23.88 41.29 46.32
N ARG A 231 24.42 42.39 46.84
CA ARG A 231 24.39 43.75 46.31
C ARG A 231 25.24 43.89 45.03
N ALA A 232 24.85 44.87 44.25
CA ALA A 232 25.50 45.41 43.08
C ALA A 232 26.98 45.77 43.28
N ASP A 233 27.77 45.68 42.20
CA ASP A 233 28.77 46.69 41.86
C ASP A 233 29.10 46.67 40.36
N ALA A 234 29.59 47.82 39.92
CA ALA A 234 29.60 48.38 38.58
C ALA A 234 30.50 47.67 37.55
N SER A 235 30.20 47.85 36.26
CA SER A 235 31.06 48.57 35.28
C SER A 235 30.60 48.35 33.84
N THR A 236 30.39 49.45 33.13
CA THR A 236 30.13 49.63 31.69
C THR A 236 31.36 49.15 30.86
N PRO A 237 31.24 48.88 29.53
CA PRO A 237 31.26 49.98 28.55
C PRO A 237 30.30 49.84 27.36
N ARG A 238 29.98 51.03 26.82
CA ARG A 238 29.27 51.31 25.56
C ARG A 238 29.80 50.48 24.39
N SER A 239 28.88 49.94 23.59
CA SER A 239 29.12 49.68 22.18
C SER A 239 27.96 50.29 21.40
N ASP A 240 28.28 51.37 20.68
CA ASP A 240 27.41 52.02 19.71
C ASP A 240 27.29 51.11 18.48
N THR A 241 26.07 50.75 18.08
CA THR A 241 25.80 50.23 16.72
C THR A 241 24.35 50.58 16.33
N PRO A 242 24.13 51.15 15.13
CA PRO A 242 22.88 51.81 14.79
C PRO A 242 21.77 50.85 14.34
N THR A 243 20.57 51.18 14.81
CA THR A 243 19.26 50.72 14.33
C THR A 243 19.06 51.04 12.85
N PRO A 244 18.64 50.08 11.99
CA PRO A 244 18.02 50.42 10.71
C PRO A 244 16.51 50.64 10.89
N GLU A 245 16.04 51.72 10.26
CA GLU A 245 14.64 52.14 10.11
C GLU A 245 13.74 51.03 9.52
N PRO A 246 12.44 51.00 9.87
CA PRO A 246 11.45 50.24 9.13
C PRO A 246 11.01 51.02 7.89
N GLU A 247 11.39 50.52 6.71
CA GLU A 247 10.91 51.01 5.41
C GLU A 247 9.43 50.63 5.23
N VAL A 248 8.57 51.65 5.25
CA VAL A 248 7.15 51.59 4.97
C VAL A 248 6.95 51.59 3.46
N ALA A 249 6.49 50.48 2.88
CA ALA A 249 6.02 50.42 1.51
C ALA A 249 4.47 50.47 1.46
N PRO A 250 3.88 51.23 0.51
CA PRO A 250 2.45 51.51 0.50
C PRO A 250 1.61 50.43 -0.21
N THR A 251 0.45 50.18 0.38
CA THR A 251 -0.70 49.47 -0.19
C THR A 251 -1.25 50.19 -1.42
N PRO A 252 -1.52 49.51 -2.54
CA PRO A 252 -2.38 50.07 -3.58
C PRO A 252 -3.85 49.73 -3.29
N VAL A 253 -4.64 50.80 -3.17
CA VAL A 253 -6.11 50.82 -3.25
C VAL A 253 -6.53 50.51 -4.69
N PRO A 254 -7.53 49.66 -4.93
CA PRO A 254 -8.32 49.75 -6.15
C PRO A 254 -9.65 50.45 -5.87
N ASP A 255 -9.84 51.56 -6.58
CA ASP A 255 -11.06 52.36 -6.60
C ASP A 255 -12.26 51.56 -7.09
N ALA A 256 -13.38 51.84 -6.44
CA ALA A 256 -14.71 51.45 -6.85
C ALA A 256 -15.32 52.50 -7.80
N ALA A 257 -16.28 52.03 -8.58
CA ALA A 257 -17.32 52.74 -9.33
C ALA A 257 -17.04 53.05 -10.81
N SER A 258 -17.69 52.27 -11.68
CA SER A 258 -18.51 52.79 -12.80
C SER A 258 -19.48 51.70 -13.27
N THR A 259 -20.76 52.01 -13.15
CA THR A 259 -21.97 51.31 -13.61
C THR A 259 -22.17 51.44 -15.12
N GLU A 260 -23.15 50.68 -15.64
CA GLU A 260 -23.74 50.67 -17.01
C GLU A 260 -23.09 49.71 -18.02
N ASP A 261 -23.78 49.00 -18.92
CA ASP A 261 -25.16 48.53 -19.10
C ASP A 261 -25.11 47.57 -20.31
N LEU A 262 -26.08 46.65 -20.44
CA LEU A 262 -26.53 45.97 -21.68
C LEU A 262 -25.51 45.49 -22.75
N ALA A 263 -25.41 44.17 -22.96
CA ALA A 263 -25.77 43.51 -24.23
C ALA A 263 -25.44 41.99 -24.25
N ALA A 264 -26.35 41.22 -24.83
CA ALA A 264 -26.28 39.77 -25.03
C ALA A 264 -25.13 39.33 -25.97
N PRO A 265 -24.59 38.11 -25.83
CA PRO A 265 -23.61 37.58 -26.77
C PRO A 265 -24.27 37.00 -28.04
N PRO A 266 -23.72 37.28 -29.24
CA PRO A 266 -24.12 36.60 -30.48
C PRO A 266 -23.44 35.21 -30.60
N PRO A 267 -23.99 34.31 -31.44
CA PRO A 267 -23.47 32.96 -31.61
C PRO A 267 -22.16 32.95 -32.43
N ALA A 268 -21.12 32.35 -31.86
CA ALA A 268 -19.83 32.16 -32.53
C ALA A 268 -19.94 31.07 -33.61
N ALA A 269 -19.64 31.48 -34.85
CA ALA A 269 -19.42 30.60 -35.98
C ALA A 269 -18.09 29.84 -35.81
N LEU A 270 -18.14 28.53 -36.02
CA LEU A 270 -16.98 27.64 -36.07
C LEU A 270 -16.30 27.76 -37.45
N LEU A 271 -15.01 28.11 -37.46
CA LEU A 271 -14.08 27.79 -38.54
C LEU A 271 -12.95 26.91 -37.99
N PRO A 272 -12.43 25.96 -38.78
CA PRO A 272 -11.48 24.95 -38.31
C PRO A 272 -10.05 25.50 -38.33
N LEU A 273 -9.33 25.35 -37.21
CA LEU A 273 -7.90 25.64 -37.13
C LEU A 273 -7.11 24.33 -37.21
N GLU A 274 -6.40 24.22 -38.32
CA GLU A 274 -5.41 23.21 -38.66
C GLU A 274 -4.07 23.61 -38.02
N THR A 275 -3.47 22.73 -37.23
CA THR A 275 -2.08 22.91 -36.75
C THR A 275 -1.34 21.58 -36.67
N ALA A 276 -0.32 21.49 -37.52
CA ALA A 276 0.73 20.48 -37.55
C ALA A 276 1.72 20.65 -36.37
N PRO A 277 2.50 19.60 -36.00
CA PRO A 277 3.35 19.63 -34.83
C PRO A 277 4.76 20.19 -35.12
N ALA A 278 5.25 21.05 -34.22
CA ALA A 278 6.60 21.56 -34.20
C ALA A 278 7.56 20.55 -33.54
N GLN A 279 8.59 20.15 -34.28
CA GLN A 279 9.78 19.47 -33.75
C GLN A 279 10.71 20.52 -33.15
N LEU A 280 11.19 20.28 -31.92
CA LEU A 280 12.27 21.03 -31.31
C LEU A 280 13.46 20.08 -31.08
N SER A 281 14.46 20.19 -31.95
CA SER A 281 15.79 19.61 -31.75
C SER A 281 16.54 20.40 -30.69
N GLN A 282 17.07 19.72 -29.68
CA GLN A 282 18.16 20.21 -28.85
C GLN A 282 19.38 19.31 -29.05
N GLN A 283 20.35 19.82 -29.80
CA GLN A 283 21.76 19.42 -29.76
C GLN A 283 22.39 19.90 -28.44
N VAL A 284 23.42 19.19 -27.95
CA VAL A 284 24.59 19.61 -27.13
C VAL A 284 25.07 18.42 -26.25
N PRO A 285 26.39 18.21 -26.00
CA PRO A 285 27.47 17.86 -26.93
C PRO A 285 28.18 16.52 -26.54
N GLU A 286 29.01 15.98 -27.43
CA GLU A 286 29.85 14.80 -27.18
C GLU A 286 30.97 15.08 -26.17
N GLU A 287 31.09 14.25 -25.13
CA GLU A 287 32.26 14.21 -24.25
C GLU A 287 32.90 12.82 -24.33
N GLN A 288 34.11 12.77 -24.89
CA GLN A 288 34.96 11.59 -25.01
C GLN A 288 35.61 11.25 -23.68
N VAL A 289 35.34 10.09 -23.09
CA VAL A 289 36.26 9.46 -22.11
C VAL A 289 36.18 7.93 -22.17
N GLY A 290 37.29 7.33 -22.60
CA GLY A 290 38.01 6.28 -21.87
C GLY A 290 37.40 4.87 -21.84
N GLU A 291 37.95 4.00 -22.69
CA GLU A 291 37.96 2.54 -22.57
C GLU A 291 38.43 2.07 -21.18
N GLU A 292 37.73 1.10 -20.58
CA GLU A 292 38.42 0.04 -19.83
C GLU A 292 37.61 -1.27 -19.85
N ALA A 293 38.33 -2.33 -20.24
CA ALA A 293 37.85 -3.69 -20.44
C ALA A 293 37.79 -4.47 -19.12
N GLY A 294 36.90 -5.48 -19.04
CA GLY A 294 37.11 -6.54 -18.06
C GLY A 294 35.93 -7.45 -17.72
N GLN A 295 35.99 -8.67 -18.27
CA GLN A 295 35.70 -9.95 -17.59
C GLN A 295 34.24 -10.43 -17.42
N GLU A 296 33.76 -10.99 -18.52
CA GLU A 296 33.28 -12.37 -18.67
C GLU A 296 33.61 -13.32 -17.48
N SER A 297 32.57 -13.92 -16.88
CA SER A 297 32.71 -15.15 -16.09
C SER A 297 31.52 -16.08 -16.30
N ASP A 298 31.79 -17.08 -17.13
CA ASP A 298 31.01 -18.29 -17.34
C ASP A 298 30.70 -19.05 -16.05
N ARG A 299 29.46 -19.53 -15.91
CA ARG A 299 29.19 -20.70 -15.07
C ARG A 299 28.20 -21.65 -15.74
N PRO A 300 28.59 -22.91 -15.98
CA PRO A 300 27.76 -23.86 -16.70
C PRO A 300 26.72 -24.55 -15.81
N SER A 301 25.57 -24.78 -16.41
CA SER A 301 24.49 -25.63 -15.93
C SER A 301 24.92 -27.09 -15.84
N GLN A 302 24.47 -27.81 -14.81
CA GLN A 302 24.47 -29.27 -14.81
C GLN A 302 23.11 -29.82 -14.34
N PRO A 303 22.80 -31.08 -14.73
CA PRO A 303 21.46 -31.48 -15.12
C PRO A 303 20.76 -32.37 -14.09
N THR A 304 19.44 -32.40 -14.21
CA THR A 304 18.54 -33.42 -13.66
C THR A 304 18.82 -34.79 -14.29
N PRO A 305 18.67 -35.89 -13.54
CA PRO A 305 17.83 -36.99 -14.07
C PRO A 305 17.03 -37.81 -13.02
N SER A 306 15.78 -38.10 -13.39
CA SER A 306 14.93 -39.31 -13.17
C SER A 306 14.56 -39.80 -11.75
N GLU A 307 13.28 -39.64 -11.40
CA GLU A 307 12.18 -40.65 -11.31
C GLU A 307 12.43 -42.08 -10.72
N PRO A 308 11.37 -42.84 -10.36
CA PRO A 308 10.63 -42.82 -9.08
C PRO A 308 10.76 -44.16 -8.33
N THR A 309 10.54 -44.21 -7.00
CA THR A 309 10.40 -45.49 -6.29
C THR A 309 9.52 -45.38 -5.04
N ARG A 310 8.40 -46.10 -5.10
CA ARG A 310 7.63 -46.81 -4.05
C ARG A 310 7.25 -46.10 -2.75
N GLU A 311 5.93 -46.10 -2.52
CA GLU A 311 5.29 -46.15 -1.20
C GLU A 311 5.89 -47.25 -0.30
N PRO A 312 5.85 -47.03 1.02
CA PRO A 312 4.83 -47.77 1.76
C PRO A 312 4.10 -46.94 2.83
N ALA A 313 2.95 -47.50 3.19
CA ALA A 313 1.98 -47.05 4.16
C ALA A 313 2.52 -46.77 5.58
N GLY A 314 1.77 -45.91 6.28
CA GLY A 314 1.63 -45.94 7.73
C GLY A 314 2.42 -44.87 8.48
N GLN A 315 1.82 -43.69 8.66
CA GLN A 315 2.18 -42.81 9.77
C GLN A 315 0.93 -42.33 10.50
N THR A 316 0.87 -42.78 11.74
CA THR A 316 0.00 -42.36 12.84
C THR A 316 0.08 -40.86 13.06
N SER A 317 -1.08 -40.20 13.16
CA SER A 317 -1.21 -38.84 13.66
C SER A 317 -0.73 -38.76 15.11
N GLU A 318 0.52 -38.39 15.32
CA GLU A 318 0.96 -37.77 16.57
C GLU A 318 0.49 -36.32 16.57
N ALA A 319 -0.42 -36.02 17.50
CA ALA A 319 -0.75 -34.67 17.89
C ALA A 319 0.53 -34.01 18.43
N ARG A 320 1.18 -33.17 17.61
CA ARG A 320 2.23 -32.28 18.08
C ARG A 320 1.61 -31.24 19.00
N ASP A 321 1.79 -31.45 20.29
CA ASP A 321 1.63 -30.43 21.31
C ASP A 321 2.55 -29.25 20.96
N ILE A 322 1.95 -28.15 20.52
CA ILE A 322 2.62 -26.88 20.32
C ILE A 322 2.99 -26.37 21.71
N ASN A 323 4.22 -26.63 22.14
CA ASN A 323 4.81 -25.96 23.29
C ASN A 323 4.91 -24.48 22.98
N VAL A 324 3.90 -23.71 23.42
CA VAL A 324 3.96 -22.26 23.50
C VAL A 324 5.02 -21.95 24.56
N VAL A 325 6.24 -21.70 24.09
CA VAL A 325 7.34 -21.21 24.92
C VAL A 325 6.89 -19.88 25.51
N ALA A 326 6.56 -19.88 26.81
CA ALA A 326 6.30 -18.66 27.54
C ALA A 326 7.56 -17.79 27.47
N VAL A 327 7.46 -16.68 26.74
CA VAL A 327 8.53 -15.68 26.67
C VAL A 327 8.70 -15.11 28.07
N ASP A 328 9.80 -15.45 28.72
CA ASP A 328 10.16 -14.97 30.05
C ASP A 328 10.26 -13.43 30.05
N GLU A 329 9.55 -12.77 30.96
CA GLU A 329 9.48 -11.30 31.10
C GLU A 329 10.88 -10.67 31.27
N GLY A 330 11.86 -11.45 31.77
CA GLY A 330 13.26 -11.03 31.86
C GLY A 330 13.90 -10.67 30.52
N THR A 331 13.44 -11.25 29.41
CA THR A 331 14.02 -11.02 28.08
C THR A 331 13.70 -9.63 27.53
N LEU A 332 12.49 -9.12 27.78
CA LEU A 332 12.07 -7.79 27.30
C LEU A 332 12.73 -6.64 28.07
N ARG A 333 13.11 -6.86 29.34
CA ARG A 333 13.87 -5.88 30.12
C ARG A 333 15.31 -5.72 29.64
N ASN A 334 15.92 -6.79 29.09
CA ASN A 334 17.30 -6.75 28.60
C ASN A 334 17.47 -6.12 27.21
N THR A 335 16.40 -5.99 26.42
CA THR A 335 16.50 -5.29 25.13
C THR A 335 16.84 -3.81 25.30
N GLY A 336 16.37 -3.15 26.38
CA GLY A 336 16.70 -1.75 26.65
C GLY A 336 18.18 -1.53 26.94
N THR A 337 18.80 -2.43 27.71
CA THR A 337 20.21 -2.32 28.09
C THR A 337 21.15 -2.61 26.92
N PHE A 338 20.75 -3.45 25.96
CA PHE A 338 21.52 -3.66 24.72
C PHE A 338 21.67 -2.38 23.92
N PHE A 339 20.59 -1.64 23.65
CA PHE A 339 20.66 -0.40 22.86
C PHE A 339 21.42 0.72 23.59
N GLU A 340 21.26 0.78 24.92
CA GLU A 340 21.99 1.72 25.75
C GLU A 340 23.50 1.43 25.77
N ASN A 341 23.89 0.15 25.77
CA ASN A 341 25.29 -0.28 25.65
C ASN A 341 25.90 0.02 24.27
N VAL A 342 25.10 0.01 23.20
CA VAL A 342 25.56 0.40 21.85
C VAL A 342 25.56 1.94 21.70
N GLY A 343 25.07 2.69 22.69
CA GLY A 343 24.99 4.16 22.65
C GLY A 343 23.96 4.70 21.65
N ILE A 344 23.12 3.84 21.07
CA ILE A 344 22.09 4.24 20.10
C ILE A 344 20.84 4.66 20.87
N ARG A 345 20.44 5.92 20.70
CA ARG A 345 19.17 6.40 21.23
C ARG A 345 18.04 5.70 20.48
N LEU A 346 17.28 4.85 21.17
CA LEU A 346 16.14 4.12 20.61
C LEU A 346 15.14 5.05 19.89
N SER A 347 14.98 6.28 20.39
CA SER A 347 14.14 7.29 19.75
C SER A 347 14.62 7.68 18.35
N LEU A 348 15.94 7.78 18.12
CA LEU A 348 16.49 8.05 16.79
C LEU A 348 16.28 6.86 15.85
N LEU A 349 16.52 5.64 16.34
CA LEU A 349 16.29 4.42 15.56
C LEU A 349 14.82 4.33 15.11
N LEU A 350 13.88 4.64 16.01
CA LEU A 350 12.45 4.63 15.69
C LEU A 350 12.10 5.68 14.62
N ILE A 351 12.65 6.89 14.71
CA ILE A 351 12.48 7.94 13.70
C ILE A 351 13.04 7.50 12.34
N VAL A 352 14.20 6.82 12.32
CA VAL A 352 14.81 6.27 11.09
C VAL A 352 13.93 5.19 10.48
N VAL A 353 13.40 4.27 11.28
CA VAL A 353 12.48 3.22 10.82
C VAL A 353 11.22 3.85 10.23
N MET A 354 10.61 4.83 10.91
CA MET A 354 9.43 5.54 10.43
C MET A 354 9.71 6.33 9.15
N GLY A 355 10.84 7.02 9.07
CA GLY A 355 11.28 7.75 7.88
C GLY A 355 11.45 6.82 6.68
N GLY A 356 12.19 5.72 6.85
CA GLY A 356 12.39 4.71 5.80
C GLY A 356 11.09 4.06 5.32
N ALA A 357 10.20 3.70 6.25
CA ALA A 357 8.89 3.15 5.93
C ALA A 357 8.03 4.14 5.14
N LEU A 358 7.98 5.42 5.57
CA LEU A 358 7.21 6.47 4.90
C LEU A 358 7.75 6.77 3.50
N GLY A 359 9.07 6.92 3.35
CA GLY A 359 9.71 7.17 2.07
C GLY A 359 9.42 6.06 1.06
N SER A 360 9.54 4.80 1.48
CA SER A 360 9.21 3.66 0.63
C SER A 360 7.72 3.58 0.32
N SER A 361 6.84 3.81 1.30
CA SER A 361 5.39 3.82 1.08
C SER A 361 4.97 4.85 0.02
N ILE A 362 5.51 6.07 0.09
CA ILE A 362 5.25 7.12 -0.92
C ILE A 362 5.80 6.68 -2.29
N SER A 363 7.00 6.10 -2.35
CA SER A 363 7.56 5.56 -3.59
C SER A 363 6.63 4.54 -4.26
N VAL A 364 6.04 3.62 -3.47
CA VAL A 364 5.06 2.64 -3.96
C VAL A 364 3.80 3.32 -4.50
N ILE A 365 3.26 4.31 -3.79
CA ILE A 365 2.05 5.03 -4.21
C ILE A 365 2.27 5.73 -5.55
N VAL A 366 3.38 6.46 -5.71
CA VAL A 366 3.68 7.16 -6.97
C VAL A 366 3.88 6.15 -8.11
N ARG A 367 4.46 4.98 -7.83
CA ARG A 367 4.61 3.91 -8.84
C ARG A 367 3.27 3.28 -9.24
N ALA A 368 2.36 3.11 -8.28
CA ALA A 368 1.04 2.57 -8.53
C ALA A 368 0.25 3.40 -9.55
N GLN A 369 0.47 4.72 -9.57
CA GLN A 369 -0.18 5.63 -10.53
C GLN A 369 0.26 5.37 -11.98
N ASN A 370 1.52 4.94 -12.19
CA ASN A 370 2.06 4.68 -13.52
C ASN A 370 1.73 3.27 -14.06
N MET A 371 1.44 2.31 -13.18
CA MET A 371 1.11 0.92 -13.57
C MET A 371 -0.25 0.77 -14.26
N VAL A 372 -1.07 1.81 -14.26
CA VAL A 372 -2.41 1.82 -14.87
C VAL A 372 -2.36 1.59 -16.39
N TYR A 373 -1.22 1.83 -17.06
CA TYR A 373 -1.15 1.92 -18.53
C TYR A 373 -0.44 0.77 -19.27
N GLY A 374 0.35 -0.08 -18.61
CA GLY A 374 1.32 -0.94 -19.32
C GLY A 374 0.95 -2.42 -19.41
N GLN A 375 0.76 -3.07 -18.27
CA GLN A 375 0.53 -4.52 -18.17
C GLN A 375 -0.23 -4.78 -16.88
N ARG A 376 -1.22 -5.69 -16.89
CA ARG A 376 -1.99 -6.01 -15.68
C ARG A 376 -1.16 -6.96 -14.79
N PRO A 377 -0.52 -6.47 -13.71
CA PRO A 377 0.23 -7.36 -12.83
C PRO A 377 -0.77 -8.23 -12.07
N GLU A 378 -0.37 -9.43 -11.67
CA GLU A 378 -1.22 -10.27 -10.85
C GLU A 378 -1.59 -9.54 -9.54
N PRO A 379 -2.87 -9.60 -9.11
CA PRO A 379 -3.34 -8.92 -7.90
C PRO A 379 -2.51 -9.23 -6.64
N LEU A 380 -2.05 -10.47 -6.50
CA LEU A 380 -1.20 -10.90 -5.38
C LEU A 380 0.17 -10.24 -5.41
N VAL A 381 0.76 -10.07 -6.59
CA VAL A 381 2.05 -9.39 -6.75
C VAL A 381 1.92 -7.94 -6.31
N LEU A 382 0.83 -7.25 -6.65
CA LEU A 382 0.55 -5.89 -6.19
C LEU A 382 0.37 -5.80 -4.67
N PHE A 383 -0.34 -6.76 -4.09
CA PHE A 383 -0.51 -6.85 -2.64
C PHE A 383 0.84 -7.03 -1.93
N PHE A 384 1.66 -8.01 -2.35
CA PHE A 384 2.98 -8.23 -1.77
C PHE A 384 3.93 -7.06 -2.03
N THR A 385 3.80 -6.37 -3.17
CA THR A 385 4.55 -5.15 -3.45
C THR A 385 4.22 -4.05 -2.44
N GLY A 386 2.93 -3.83 -2.15
CA GLY A 386 2.50 -2.87 -1.13
C GLY A 386 2.95 -3.23 0.29
N LEU A 387 3.06 -4.54 0.59
CA LEU A 387 3.44 -5.04 1.91
C LEU A 387 4.97 -5.07 2.14
N LEU A 388 5.73 -5.60 1.18
CA LEU A 388 7.16 -5.89 1.34
C LEU A 388 8.06 -4.69 1.03
N LYS A 389 7.65 -3.80 0.13
CA LYS A 389 8.50 -2.66 -0.22
C LYS A 389 8.78 -1.71 0.95
N PRO A 390 7.82 -1.37 1.82
CA PRO A 390 8.12 -0.60 3.03
C PRO A 390 9.17 -1.26 3.94
N ILE A 391 9.18 -2.60 4.04
CA ILE A 391 10.17 -3.37 4.81
C ILE A 391 11.58 -3.19 4.21
N ILE A 392 11.69 -3.27 2.87
CA ILE A 392 12.94 -3.00 2.16
C ILE A 392 13.42 -1.57 2.42
N GLY A 393 12.49 -0.60 2.41
CA GLY A 393 12.78 0.80 2.73
C GLY A 393 13.32 1.02 4.15
N ILE A 394 12.75 0.31 5.14
CA ILE A 394 13.26 0.30 6.52
C ILE A 394 14.69 -0.26 6.56
N ALA A 395 14.95 -1.37 5.87
CA ALA A 395 16.28 -1.98 5.86
C ALA A 395 17.34 -1.03 5.28
N PHE A 396 17.05 -0.35 4.17
CA PHE A 396 17.95 0.66 3.60
C PHE A 396 18.15 1.85 4.54
N ALA A 397 17.09 2.34 5.19
CA ALA A 397 17.20 3.43 6.15
C ALA A 397 18.09 3.06 7.36
N ILE A 398 17.94 1.84 7.90
CA ILE A 398 18.78 1.34 9.00
C ILE A 398 20.24 1.21 8.54
N PHE A 399 20.48 0.69 7.32
CA PHE A 399 21.82 0.56 6.77
C PHE A 399 22.52 1.92 6.64
N ILE A 400 21.84 2.92 6.05
CA ILE A 400 22.39 4.26 5.92
C ILE A 400 22.63 4.89 7.29
N PHE A 401 21.70 4.73 8.24
CA PHE A 401 21.89 5.20 9.60
C PHE A 401 23.13 4.59 10.27
N ALA A 402 23.34 3.27 10.13
CA ALA A 402 24.53 2.59 10.63
C ALA A 402 25.82 3.09 9.96
N ALA A 403 25.79 3.34 8.65
CA ALA A 403 26.93 3.92 7.93
C ALA A 403 27.27 5.33 8.45
N LEU A 404 26.27 6.17 8.73
CA LEU A 404 26.48 7.51 9.31
C LEU A 404 27.06 7.43 10.73
N GLU A 405 26.50 6.57 11.60
CA GLU A 405 26.98 6.41 12.98
C GLU A 405 28.38 5.76 13.05
N SER A 406 28.76 4.97 12.05
CA SER A 406 30.12 4.40 11.96
C SER A 406 31.21 5.43 11.65
N GLY A 407 30.82 6.67 11.31
CA GLY A 407 31.75 7.72 10.90
C GLY A 407 32.25 7.58 9.45
N LEU A 408 31.68 6.67 8.66
CA LEU A 408 32.01 6.48 7.25
C LEU A 408 31.71 7.74 6.42
N VAL A 409 30.71 8.52 6.85
CA VAL A 409 30.40 9.84 6.30
C VAL A 409 30.42 10.85 7.44
N SER A 410 31.38 11.77 7.41
CA SER A 410 31.45 12.85 8.40
C SER A 410 30.36 13.88 8.13
N VAL A 411 29.26 13.78 8.87
CA VAL A 411 28.26 14.85 8.93
C VAL A 411 28.76 15.84 9.98
N GLY A 412 29.12 17.06 9.54
CA GLY A 412 29.67 18.09 10.42
C GLY A 412 28.91 18.26 11.74
N ASN A 413 29.64 18.66 12.79
CA ASN A 413 29.16 18.71 14.17
C ASN A 413 27.96 19.66 14.32
N ARG A 414 26.74 19.12 14.16
CA ARG A 414 25.47 19.85 14.23
C ARG A 414 24.84 19.65 15.60
N GLU A 415 24.16 20.69 16.09
CA GLU A 415 23.35 20.61 17.31
C GLU A 415 22.36 19.43 17.28
N GLN A 416 22.07 18.89 18.45
CA GLN A 416 21.35 17.62 18.62
C GLN A 416 19.96 17.60 17.95
N THR A 417 19.23 18.72 17.96
CA THR A 417 17.93 18.85 17.29
C THR A 417 18.05 18.76 15.77
N ASN A 418 19.11 19.34 15.19
CA ASN A 418 19.36 19.30 13.76
C ASN A 418 19.74 17.89 13.28
N ARG A 419 20.33 17.08 14.17
CA ARG A 419 20.69 15.68 13.87
C ARG A 419 19.44 14.80 13.70
N THR A 420 18.39 15.01 14.49
CA THR A 420 17.13 14.25 14.37
C THR A 420 16.44 14.49 13.03
N TYR A 421 16.28 15.77 12.63
CA TYR A 421 15.67 16.11 11.35
C TYR A 421 16.50 15.62 10.17
N LEU A 422 17.83 15.69 10.28
CA LEU A 422 18.73 15.15 9.27
C LEU A 422 18.54 13.64 9.10
N TYR A 423 18.50 12.87 10.20
CA TYR A 423 18.27 11.42 10.10
C TYR A 423 16.89 11.07 9.57
N LEU A 424 15.86 11.82 9.93
CA LEU A 424 14.54 11.65 9.35
C LEU A 424 14.56 11.92 7.83
N ALA A 425 15.17 13.01 7.39
CA ALA A 425 15.27 13.35 5.98
C ALA A 425 16.07 12.30 5.18
N ILE A 426 17.24 11.90 5.69
CA ILE A 426 18.09 10.90 5.03
C ILE A 426 17.41 9.53 5.00
N SER A 427 16.80 9.08 6.11
CA SER A 427 16.08 7.80 6.15
C SER A 427 14.88 7.80 5.21
N PHE A 428 14.15 8.92 5.10
CA PHE A 428 13.08 9.09 4.12
C PHE A 428 13.58 8.96 2.69
N VAL A 429 14.65 9.69 2.34
CA VAL A 429 15.26 9.62 1.01
C VAL A 429 15.78 8.22 0.72
N ALA A 430 16.42 7.56 1.69
CA ALA A 430 16.88 6.18 1.57
C ALA A 430 15.71 5.21 1.32
N GLY A 431 14.60 5.34 2.05
CA GLY A 431 13.39 4.55 1.81
C GLY A 431 12.77 4.81 0.44
N PHE A 432 12.80 6.07 -0.03
CA PHE A 432 12.30 6.46 -1.35
C PHE A 432 13.23 5.98 -2.50
N SER A 433 14.51 5.74 -2.21
CA SER A 433 15.56 5.51 -3.21
C SER A 433 15.41 4.23 -4.03
N GLU A 434 14.54 3.28 -3.66
CA GLU A 434 14.24 2.09 -4.48
C GLU A 434 13.91 2.46 -5.92
N ARG A 435 13.13 3.53 -6.10
CA ARG A 435 12.80 4.05 -7.42
C ARG A 435 13.96 4.81 -8.04
N PHE A 436 14.68 5.61 -7.27
CA PHE A 436 15.80 6.40 -7.77
C PHE A 436 16.89 5.52 -8.39
N VAL A 437 17.21 4.39 -7.74
CA VAL A 437 18.19 3.43 -8.25
C VAL A 437 17.69 2.76 -9.53
N GLN A 438 16.42 2.33 -9.59
CA GLN A 438 15.86 1.73 -10.82
C GLN A 438 15.78 2.73 -11.97
N ASP A 439 15.35 3.97 -11.71
CA ASP A 439 15.23 5.01 -12.72
C ASP A 439 16.61 5.41 -13.28
N ILE A 440 17.65 5.44 -12.44
CA ILE A 440 19.04 5.66 -12.90
C ILE A 440 19.55 4.46 -13.70
N LEU A 441 19.31 3.24 -13.21
CA LEU A 441 19.77 2.03 -13.88
C LEU A 441 19.15 1.92 -15.28
N MET A 442 17.84 2.14 -15.42
CA MET A 442 17.15 2.13 -16.72
C MET A 442 17.69 3.20 -17.67
N LYS A 443 17.92 4.43 -17.19
CA LYS A 443 18.52 5.49 -18.02
C LYS A 443 19.96 5.16 -18.43
N THR A 444 20.72 4.55 -17.52
CA THR A 444 22.10 4.15 -17.77
C THR A 444 22.14 3.02 -18.80
N GLU A 445 21.27 2.02 -18.69
CA GLU A 445 21.12 0.95 -19.70
C GLU A 445 20.76 1.52 -21.08
N GLN A 446 19.82 2.46 -21.15
CA GLN A 446 19.45 3.11 -22.42
C GLN A 446 20.59 3.94 -23.03
N THR A 447 21.45 4.53 -22.20
CA THR A 447 22.59 5.32 -22.66
C THR A 447 23.78 4.43 -23.05
N MET A 448 23.97 3.31 -22.35
CA MET A 448 25.08 2.38 -22.55
C MET A 448 24.79 1.28 -23.56
N THR A 449 23.55 1.13 -24.06
CA THR A 449 23.30 0.27 -25.22
C THR A 449 23.84 1.01 -26.44
N PRO A 450 25.04 0.65 -26.96
CA PRO A 450 25.59 1.37 -28.09
C PRO A 450 24.60 1.25 -29.24
N LEU A 451 24.31 2.37 -29.92
CA LEU A 451 23.63 2.36 -31.20
C LEU A 451 24.37 1.36 -32.09
N SER A 452 23.83 0.15 -32.25
CA SER A 452 24.35 -0.80 -33.21
C SER A 452 24.30 -0.07 -34.54
N ARG A 453 25.50 0.19 -35.06
CA ARG A 453 25.79 0.99 -36.25
C ARG A 453 25.28 0.24 -37.47
N GLU A 454 23.96 0.20 -37.62
CA GLU A 454 23.25 -0.50 -38.68
C GLU A 454 22.91 0.48 -39.83
N ASP A 455 23.90 1.27 -40.25
CA ASP A 455 23.70 2.31 -41.28
C ASP A 455 24.83 2.35 -42.33
N SER A 456 25.62 1.27 -42.47
CA SER A 456 26.79 1.26 -43.38
C SER A 456 26.64 0.44 -44.67
N THR A 457 25.46 -0.07 -45.01
CA THR A 457 25.24 -0.77 -46.29
C THR A 457 24.01 -0.26 -47.04
N LYS A 458 23.99 1.04 -47.36
CA LYS A 458 23.34 1.48 -48.61
C LYS A 458 24.40 1.50 -49.71
N PRO A 459 24.34 0.60 -50.71
CA PRO A 459 25.22 0.70 -51.86
C PRO A 459 24.89 2.00 -52.58
N LEU A 460 25.91 2.83 -52.79
CA LEU A 460 25.85 3.94 -53.74
C LEU A 460 25.57 3.34 -55.12
N ILE A 461 24.40 3.67 -55.68
CA ILE A 461 24.05 3.45 -57.10
C ILE A 461 24.48 4.69 -57.87
#